data_AF-A0A1V5WHE7-F1
#
_entry.id   AF-A0A1V5WHE7-F1
#
_cell.length_a   1.000
_cell.length_b   1.000
_cell.length_c   1.000
_cell.angle_alpha   90.00
_cell.angle_beta   90.00
_cell.angle_gamma   90.00
#
_symmetry.space_group_name_H-M   'P 1'
#
loop_
_entity.id
_entity.type
_entity.pdbx_description
1 polymer ?
#
loop_
_entity_poly.entity_id
_entity_poly.type
_entity_poly.pdbx_seq_one_letter_code
_entity_poly.pdbx_strand_id
1 'polypeptide(L)'
;MKNASRLAGIIICTFFLAVSCRQLFTESMGSSLERDKPSISSSASLDDLLDIARSRDGADQEVAEELLDALADKTPEEIDALSLDEKTDILNLGGAAAIDLGELANLSNELSDNPDNQNELIRDIMENATNDVDTTVLEQLLSDEEVLTEAEPEAVVVAAAAIVADVSAEVGAERVMDILADPSSLESSGLTREQQNRLEIVINASEVMETRDDADDVTIGDFDLLDLLRGTI
;
A
#
# COMPACT_ATOMS: atom_id res chain seq x y z
N MET A 1 60.29 -15.36 24.68
CA MET A 1 59.80 -15.69 23.33
C MET A 1 58.55 -14.87 23.07
N LYS A 2 58.63 -13.96 22.09
CA LYS A 2 57.57 -13.33 21.26
C LYS A 2 56.27 -12.90 21.98
N ASN A 3 56.14 -11.61 22.32
CA ASN A 3 55.52 -10.50 21.53
C ASN A 3 53.98 -10.49 21.70
N ALA A 4 53.44 -9.53 22.46
CA ALA A 4 52.88 -8.24 21.98
C ALA A 4 51.38 -8.39 21.66
N SER A 5 50.44 -7.97 22.52
CA SER A 5 49.98 -6.60 22.81
C SER A 5 49.00 -5.99 21.79
N ARG A 6 47.77 -5.75 22.27
CA ARG A 6 46.87 -4.59 22.04
C ARG A 6 45.99 -4.51 20.76
N LEU A 7 44.90 -3.76 20.98
CA LEU A 7 43.89 -3.17 20.09
C LEU A 7 42.74 -4.11 19.69
N ALA A 8 41.48 -3.89 20.09
CA ALA A 8 40.61 -2.69 20.05
C ALA A 8 40.19 -2.30 18.63
N GLY A 9 38.87 -2.47 18.39
CA GLY A 9 38.10 -1.66 17.46
C GLY A 9 37.81 -2.28 16.09
N ILE A 10 36.55 -2.08 15.67
CA ILE A 10 36.19 -1.44 14.39
C ILE A 10 35.83 -2.36 13.19
N ILE A 11 34.55 -2.23 12.79
CA ILE A 11 34.03 -2.08 11.40
C ILE A 11 33.65 -3.38 10.66
N ILE A 12 32.35 -3.66 10.46
CA ILE A 12 31.38 -3.12 9.46
C ILE A 12 31.32 -4.02 8.21
N CYS A 13 30.11 -4.14 7.66
CA CYS A 13 29.76 -4.64 6.33
C CYS A 13 29.98 -6.13 6.06
N THR A 14 28.90 -6.90 6.11
CA THR A 14 28.81 -8.16 5.36
C THR A 14 27.45 -8.28 4.69
N PHE A 15 27.14 -7.34 3.80
CA PHE A 15 26.17 -7.52 2.70
C PHE A 15 26.55 -6.57 1.54
N PHE A 16 27.60 -6.93 0.80
CA PHE A 16 28.03 -6.25 -0.45
C PHE A 16 28.52 -7.28 -1.48
N LEU A 17 27.68 -8.26 -1.84
CA LEU A 17 27.96 -9.18 -2.93
C LEU A 17 26.76 -9.35 -3.86
N ALA A 18 26.46 -8.30 -4.63
CA ALA A 18 25.75 -8.45 -5.91
C ALA A 18 26.10 -7.38 -6.96
N VAL A 19 27.13 -6.54 -6.77
CA VAL A 19 27.58 -5.58 -7.80
C VAL A 19 28.87 -6.07 -8.45
N SER A 20 28.77 -7.01 -9.40
CA SER A 20 29.80 -7.28 -10.41
C SER A 20 29.27 -8.16 -11.55
N CYS A 21 28.16 -7.76 -12.19
CA CYS A 21 27.77 -8.25 -13.53
C CYS A 21 27.16 -7.14 -14.41
N ARG A 22 27.57 -5.86 -14.24
CA ARG A 22 27.48 -4.89 -15.33
C ARG A 22 28.76 -4.95 -16.15
N GLN A 23 28.59 -4.86 -17.47
CA GLN A 23 29.58 -4.92 -18.54
C GLN A 23 29.85 -6.34 -19.05
N LEU A 24 28.99 -6.84 -19.95
CA LEU A 24 29.42 -7.48 -21.22
C LEU A 24 28.29 -7.91 -22.18
N PHE A 25 27.03 -7.49 -21.99
CA PHE A 25 26.02 -7.56 -23.04
C PHE A 25 25.20 -6.26 -23.10
N THR A 26 25.16 -5.66 -24.29
CA THR A 26 24.25 -4.59 -24.75
C THR A 26 24.59 -3.10 -24.50
N GLU A 27 25.77 -2.66 -24.93
CA GLU A 27 25.87 -1.31 -25.54
C GLU A 27 25.77 -1.46 -27.07
N SER A 28 24.55 -1.62 -27.57
CA SER A 28 24.22 -1.38 -28.99
C SER A 28 22.71 -1.35 -29.15
N MET A 29 22.16 -0.15 -29.42
CA MET A 29 20.79 0.10 -29.90
C MET A 29 19.65 -0.33 -28.95
N GLY A 30 19.24 0.57 -28.06
CA GLY A 30 18.04 0.40 -27.24
C GLY A 30 17.41 1.73 -26.82
N SER A 31 17.53 2.78 -27.64
CA SER A 31 16.60 3.91 -27.53
C SER A 31 15.32 3.49 -28.24
N SER A 32 14.17 3.58 -27.56
CA SER A 32 12.83 3.22 -28.04
C SER A 32 12.50 1.72 -27.97
N LEU A 33 12.29 1.25 -26.74
CA LEU A 33 11.31 0.20 -26.41
C LEU A 33 10.89 0.47 -24.95
N GLU A 34 10.21 1.60 -24.70
CA GLU A 34 9.08 1.53 -23.78
C GLU A 34 8.21 0.40 -24.37
N ARG A 35 8.19 -0.77 -23.72
CA ARG A 35 7.16 -1.76 -24.05
C ARG A 35 5.86 -1.02 -23.80
N ASP A 36 4.99 -0.96 -24.80
CA ASP A 36 3.65 -0.39 -24.65
C ASP A 36 3.05 -0.92 -23.34
N LYS A 37 2.64 -0.02 -22.44
CA LYS A 37 1.93 -0.40 -21.21
C LYS A 37 0.77 -1.30 -21.62
N PRO A 38 0.51 -2.40 -20.89
CA PRO A 38 -0.59 -3.28 -21.23
C PRO A 38 -1.88 -2.47 -21.20
N SER A 39 -2.55 -2.30 -22.34
CA SER A 39 -3.87 -1.67 -22.36
C SER A 39 -4.87 -2.65 -21.73
N ILE A 40 -5.38 -2.35 -20.54
CA ILE A 40 -6.31 -3.24 -19.87
C ILE A 40 -7.70 -3.00 -20.44
N SER A 41 -8.37 -4.07 -20.82
CA SER A 41 -9.76 -4.01 -21.28
C SER A 41 -10.66 -4.49 -20.15
N SER A 42 -11.79 -3.81 -19.92
CA SER A 42 -12.86 -4.31 -19.04
C SER A 42 -13.40 -5.70 -19.42
N SER A 43 -13.15 -6.15 -20.66
CA SER A 43 -13.47 -7.49 -21.15
C SER A 43 -12.39 -8.55 -20.90
N ALA A 44 -11.26 -8.18 -20.30
CA ALA A 44 -10.20 -9.12 -19.92
C ALA A 44 -10.73 -10.16 -18.93
N SER A 45 -10.21 -11.38 -18.99
CA SER A 45 -10.57 -12.42 -18.03
C SER A 45 -9.97 -12.12 -16.66
N LEU A 46 -10.57 -12.64 -15.59
CA LEU A 46 -10.06 -12.47 -14.23
C LEU A 46 -8.63 -13.01 -14.09
N ASP A 47 -8.35 -14.17 -14.70
CA ASP A 47 -7.01 -14.76 -14.74
C ASP A 47 -5.99 -13.83 -15.43
N ASP A 48 -6.36 -13.19 -16.55
CA ASP A 48 -5.47 -12.25 -17.26
C ASP A 48 -5.17 -11.01 -16.41
N LEU A 49 -6.18 -10.50 -15.67
CA LEU A 49 -6.01 -9.35 -14.78
C LEU A 49 -5.05 -9.69 -13.62
N LEU A 50 -5.21 -10.87 -13.02
CA LEU A 50 -4.34 -11.36 -11.96
C LEU A 50 -2.90 -11.61 -12.44
N ASP A 51 -2.73 -12.11 -13.65
CA ASP A 51 -1.40 -12.30 -14.25
C ASP A 51 -0.68 -10.95 -14.46
N ILE A 52 -1.42 -9.89 -14.80
CA ILE A 52 -0.86 -8.53 -14.90
C ILE A 52 -0.57 -7.96 -13.50
N ALA A 53 -1.47 -8.15 -12.53
CA ALA A 53 -1.28 -7.70 -11.14
C ALA A 53 0.02 -8.28 -10.53
N ARG A 54 0.30 -9.55 -10.78
CA ARG A 54 1.54 -10.25 -10.36
C ARG A 54 2.78 -9.86 -11.18
N SER A 55 2.58 -9.19 -12.30
CA SER A 55 3.68 -8.79 -13.18
C SER A 55 4.36 -7.53 -12.63
N ARG A 56 5.57 -7.26 -13.13
CA ARG A 56 6.25 -6.00 -12.83
C ARG A 56 5.44 -4.77 -13.26
N ASP A 57 4.59 -4.93 -14.27
CA ASP A 57 3.79 -3.83 -14.80
C ASP A 57 2.61 -3.51 -13.86
N GLY A 58 2.14 -4.46 -13.03
CA GLY A 58 1.10 -4.21 -12.01
C GLY A 58 1.54 -3.34 -10.83
N ALA A 59 2.84 -3.11 -10.68
CA ALA A 59 3.40 -2.15 -9.71
C ALA A 59 3.52 -0.72 -10.28
N ASP A 60 3.18 -0.51 -11.56
CA ASP A 60 3.06 0.83 -12.14
C ASP A 60 1.69 1.41 -11.78
N GLN A 61 1.68 2.64 -11.28
CA GLN A 61 0.48 3.28 -10.75
C GLN A 61 -0.68 3.32 -11.76
N GLU A 62 -0.42 3.75 -13.01
CA GLU A 62 -1.45 3.85 -14.06
C GLU A 62 -2.02 2.47 -14.43
N VAL A 63 -1.18 1.42 -14.38
CA VAL A 63 -1.63 0.05 -14.64
C VAL A 63 -2.43 -0.49 -13.46
N ALA A 64 -2.03 -0.20 -12.22
CA ALA A 64 -2.75 -0.60 -11.02
C ALA A 64 -4.15 0.04 -10.96
N GLU A 65 -4.25 1.32 -11.30
CA GLU A 65 -5.53 2.03 -11.49
C GLU A 65 -6.41 1.34 -12.52
N GLU A 66 -5.90 1.10 -13.74
CA GLU A 66 -6.66 0.42 -14.80
C GLU A 66 -7.08 -1.01 -14.42
N LEU A 67 -6.26 -1.72 -13.63
CA LEU A 67 -6.60 -3.06 -13.13
C LEU A 67 -7.73 -3.01 -12.11
N LEU A 68 -7.69 -2.06 -11.16
CA LEU A 68 -8.75 -1.89 -10.16
C LEU A 68 -10.09 -1.53 -10.82
N ASP A 69 -10.08 -0.62 -11.80
CA ASP A 69 -11.26 -0.30 -12.61
C ASP A 69 -11.83 -1.55 -13.32
N ALA A 70 -10.96 -2.33 -13.96
CA ALA A 70 -11.38 -3.54 -14.67
C ALA A 70 -11.87 -4.67 -13.72
N LEU A 71 -11.38 -4.69 -12.49
CA LEU A 71 -11.80 -5.59 -11.42
C LEU A 71 -13.14 -5.16 -10.80
N ALA A 72 -13.38 -3.84 -10.67
CA ALA A 72 -14.64 -3.29 -10.20
C ALA A 72 -15.83 -3.62 -11.14
N ASP A 73 -15.55 -3.80 -12.44
CA ASP A 73 -16.53 -4.28 -13.43
C ASP A 73 -16.89 -5.78 -13.29
N LYS A 74 -16.19 -6.54 -12.44
CA LYS A 74 -16.48 -7.97 -12.20
C LYS A 74 -17.64 -8.15 -11.22
N THR A 75 -18.27 -9.31 -11.29
CA THR A 75 -19.34 -9.61 -10.33
C THR A 75 -18.76 -9.90 -8.95
N PRO A 76 -19.45 -9.52 -7.86
CA PRO A 76 -18.99 -9.83 -6.51
C PRO A 76 -18.73 -11.33 -6.31
N GLU A 77 -19.54 -12.20 -6.92
CA GLU A 77 -19.33 -13.65 -6.84
C GLU A 77 -18.06 -14.14 -7.52
N GLU A 78 -17.58 -13.46 -8.56
CA GLU A 78 -16.31 -13.76 -9.21
C GLU A 78 -15.12 -13.38 -8.31
N ILE A 79 -15.21 -12.23 -7.64
CA ILE A 79 -14.18 -11.76 -6.70
C ILE A 79 -14.16 -12.63 -5.43
N ASP A 80 -15.32 -13.00 -4.89
CA ASP A 80 -15.43 -13.85 -3.70
C ASP A 80 -14.88 -15.27 -3.94
N ALA A 81 -14.95 -15.76 -5.19
CA ALA A 81 -14.48 -17.08 -5.57
C ALA A 81 -12.95 -17.18 -5.73
N LEU A 82 -12.24 -16.06 -5.68
CA LEU A 82 -10.78 -16.01 -5.72
C LEU A 82 -10.16 -16.70 -4.51
N SER A 83 -8.99 -17.27 -4.71
CA SER A 83 -8.17 -17.75 -3.61
C SER A 83 -7.63 -16.59 -2.77
N LEU A 84 -7.28 -16.85 -1.51
CA LEU A 84 -6.70 -15.83 -0.61
C LEU A 84 -5.45 -15.17 -1.20
N ASP A 85 -4.58 -15.94 -1.88
CA ASP A 85 -3.40 -15.42 -2.56
C ASP A 85 -3.79 -14.42 -3.66
N GLU A 86 -4.81 -14.74 -4.46
CA GLU A 86 -5.32 -13.85 -5.51
C GLU A 86 -6.01 -12.59 -4.95
N LYS A 87 -6.75 -12.73 -3.85
CA LYS A 87 -7.32 -11.59 -3.11
C LYS A 87 -6.20 -10.68 -2.60
N THR A 88 -5.12 -11.25 -2.08
CA THR A 88 -3.94 -10.51 -1.59
C THR A 88 -3.24 -9.75 -2.73
N ASP A 89 -3.11 -10.36 -3.91
CA ASP A 89 -2.57 -9.68 -5.09
C ASP A 89 -3.41 -8.45 -5.49
N ILE A 90 -4.74 -8.54 -5.39
CA ILE A 90 -5.64 -7.41 -5.66
C ILE A 90 -5.50 -6.31 -4.59
N LEU A 91 -5.39 -6.67 -3.31
CA LEU A 91 -5.18 -5.69 -2.24
C LEU A 91 -3.89 -4.87 -2.46
N ASN A 92 -2.81 -5.53 -2.90
CA ASN A 92 -1.54 -4.87 -3.20
C ASN A 92 -1.65 -3.84 -4.34
N LEU A 93 -2.62 -3.98 -5.26
CA LEU A 93 -2.88 -2.95 -6.27
C LEU A 93 -3.37 -1.64 -5.65
N GLY A 94 -4.08 -1.69 -4.51
CA GLY A 94 -4.52 -0.48 -3.81
C GLY A 94 -3.36 0.42 -3.41
N GLY A 95 -2.30 -0.18 -2.85
CA GLY A 95 -1.06 0.52 -2.56
C GLY A 95 -0.43 1.10 -3.82
N ALA A 96 -0.27 0.29 -4.87
CA ALA A 96 0.36 0.73 -6.12
C ALA A 96 -0.41 1.84 -6.86
N ALA A 97 -1.74 1.83 -6.80
CA ALA A 97 -2.61 2.80 -7.47
C ALA A 97 -2.74 4.12 -6.68
N ALA A 98 -2.93 4.05 -5.36
CA ALA A 98 -3.23 5.24 -4.56
C ALA A 98 -2.00 5.88 -3.93
N ILE A 99 -0.97 5.11 -3.60
CA ILE A 99 0.16 5.55 -2.77
C ILE A 99 1.49 5.33 -3.49
N ASP A 100 2.24 6.40 -3.74
CA ASP A 100 3.60 6.27 -4.24
C ASP A 100 4.48 5.66 -3.12
N LEU A 101 4.89 4.40 -3.29
CA LEU A 101 5.81 3.71 -2.37
C LEU A 101 7.15 4.45 -2.21
N GLY A 102 7.55 5.24 -3.22
CA GLY A 102 8.68 6.16 -3.13
C GLY A 102 8.44 7.31 -2.15
N GLU A 103 7.21 7.80 -2.03
CA GLU A 103 6.82 8.79 -1.02
C GLU A 103 6.81 8.17 0.39
N LEU A 104 6.34 6.93 0.56
CA LEU A 104 6.43 6.22 1.85
C LEU A 104 7.89 5.99 2.30
N ALA A 105 8.79 5.69 1.35
CA ALA A 105 10.21 5.58 1.65
C ALA A 105 10.85 6.93 2.01
N ASN A 106 10.43 8.03 1.37
CA ASN A 106 10.87 9.38 1.73
C ASN A 106 10.35 9.78 3.12
N LEU A 107 9.08 9.49 3.40
CA LEU A 107 8.45 9.67 4.71
C LEU A 107 9.26 9.01 5.82
N SER A 108 9.62 7.74 5.65
CA SER A 108 10.43 7.04 6.66
C SER A 108 11.74 7.76 6.94
N ASN A 109 12.42 8.27 5.92
CA ASN A 109 13.68 9.01 6.13
C ASN A 109 13.44 10.36 6.84
N GLU A 110 12.37 11.07 6.50
CA GLU A 110 12.02 12.35 7.11
C GLU A 110 11.59 12.21 8.58
N LEU A 111 10.88 11.12 8.91
CA LEU A 111 10.52 10.74 10.27
C LEU A 111 11.71 10.38 11.14
N SER A 112 12.69 9.64 10.60
CA SER A 112 13.92 9.35 11.34
C SER A 112 14.67 10.65 11.73
N ASP A 113 14.59 11.69 10.89
CA ASP A 113 15.21 13.00 11.14
C ASP A 113 14.33 13.93 12.00
N ASN A 114 13.00 13.84 11.89
CA ASN A 114 12.03 14.71 12.55
C ASN A 114 10.77 13.93 13.01
N PRO A 115 10.87 13.15 14.11
CA PRO A 115 9.78 12.26 14.53
C PRO A 115 8.50 13.00 14.95
N ASP A 116 8.61 14.27 15.34
CA ASP A 116 7.46 15.08 15.77
C ASP A 116 6.56 15.51 14.59
N ASN A 117 6.98 15.31 13.33
CA ASN A 117 6.25 15.76 12.14
C ASN A 117 5.34 14.68 11.52
N GLN A 118 5.18 13.52 12.15
CA GLN A 118 4.46 12.37 11.59
C GLN A 118 3.08 12.72 11.04
N ASN A 119 2.26 13.41 11.84
CA ASN A 119 0.90 13.81 11.45
C ASN A 119 0.86 14.71 10.21
N GLU A 120 1.83 15.62 10.07
CA GLU A 120 1.92 16.52 8.92
C GLU A 120 2.30 15.73 7.65
N LEU A 121 3.22 14.78 7.78
CA LEU A 121 3.67 13.98 6.65
C LEU A 121 2.62 12.96 6.19
N ILE A 122 1.87 12.33 7.12
CA ILE A 122 0.73 11.46 6.78
C ILE A 122 -0.35 12.27 6.05
N ARG A 123 -0.66 13.48 6.54
CA ARG A 123 -1.60 14.37 5.85
C ARG A 123 -1.13 14.69 4.45
N ASP A 124 0.15 15.04 4.27
CA ASP A 124 0.71 15.35 2.96
C ASP A 124 0.61 14.15 2.00
N ILE A 125 0.81 12.91 2.48
CA ILE A 125 0.58 11.70 1.67
C ILE A 125 -0.87 11.57 1.26
N MET A 126 -1.82 11.72 2.19
CA MET A 126 -3.25 11.62 1.88
C MET A 126 -3.72 12.73 0.92
N GLU A 127 -3.11 13.92 0.98
CA GLU A 127 -3.42 15.03 0.08
C GLU A 127 -2.80 14.87 -1.32
N ASN A 128 -1.64 14.21 -1.42
CA ASN A 128 -0.94 13.98 -2.69
C ASN A 128 -1.25 12.61 -3.33
N ALA A 129 -1.91 11.72 -2.59
CA ALA A 129 -2.39 10.44 -3.09
C ALA A 129 -3.30 10.63 -4.31
N THR A 130 -3.35 9.61 -5.16
CA THR A 130 -4.18 9.69 -6.35
C THR A 130 -5.64 9.43 -5.97
N ASN A 131 -6.49 10.35 -6.43
CA ASN A 131 -7.83 10.57 -5.92
C ASN A 131 -8.94 10.06 -6.87
N ASP A 132 -8.58 9.30 -7.90
CA ASP A 132 -9.49 8.77 -8.93
C ASP A 132 -9.43 7.22 -8.99
N VAL A 133 -9.02 6.57 -7.89
CA VAL A 133 -8.88 5.11 -7.84
C VAL A 133 -10.23 4.46 -7.51
N ASP A 134 -10.74 3.56 -8.37
CA ASP A 134 -11.94 2.77 -8.01
C ASP A 134 -11.61 1.74 -6.92
N THR A 135 -12.00 2.08 -5.70
CA THR A 135 -11.75 1.25 -4.51
C THR A 135 -12.83 0.20 -4.25
N THR A 136 -13.82 0.05 -5.14
CA THR A 136 -14.97 -0.86 -4.94
C THR A 136 -14.54 -2.30 -4.63
N VAL A 137 -13.57 -2.83 -5.38
CA VAL A 137 -13.07 -4.19 -5.16
C VAL A 137 -12.30 -4.31 -3.84
N LEU A 138 -11.57 -3.26 -3.44
CA LEU A 138 -10.84 -3.23 -2.18
C LEU A 138 -11.80 -3.22 -0.99
N GLU A 139 -12.88 -2.42 -1.08
CA GLU A 139 -13.95 -2.38 -0.07
C GLU A 139 -14.62 -3.75 0.10
N GLN A 140 -14.89 -4.45 -1.01
CA GLN A 140 -15.45 -5.80 -0.98
C GLN A 140 -14.50 -6.77 -0.27
N LEU A 141 -13.22 -6.78 -0.66
CA LEU A 141 -12.22 -7.69 -0.08
C LEU A 141 -11.94 -7.38 1.40
N LEU A 142 -11.85 -6.12 1.79
CA LEU A 142 -11.64 -5.71 3.18
C LEU A 142 -12.88 -5.90 4.07
N SER A 143 -14.04 -6.20 3.47
CA SER A 143 -15.23 -6.61 4.21
C SER A 143 -15.26 -8.14 4.48
N ASP A 144 -14.37 -8.91 3.87
CA ASP A 144 -14.26 -10.37 4.04
C ASP A 144 -13.42 -10.71 5.28
N GLU A 145 -13.99 -11.46 6.22
CA GLU A 145 -13.33 -11.87 7.46
C GLU A 145 -12.09 -12.75 7.20
N GLU A 146 -12.13 -13.61 6.18
CA GLU A 146 -10.99 -14.47 5.82
C GLU A 146 -9.82 -13.60 5.33
N VAL A 147 -10.10 -12.57 4.54
CA VAL A 147 -9.10 -11.62 4.05
C VAL A 147 -8.48 -10.85 5.22
N LEU A 148 -9.30 -10.27 6.10
CA LEU A 148 -8.79 -9.48 7.23
C LEU A 148 -7.94 -10.31 8.20
N THR A 149 -8.23 -11.61 8.35
CA THR A 149 -7.56 -12.45 9.35
C THR A 149 -6.41 -13.27 8.78
N GLU A 150 -6.42 -13.62 7.50
CA GLU A 150 -5.46 -14.54 6.89
C GLU A 150 -4.60 -13.92 5.78
N ALA A 151 -5.04 -12.83 5.11
CA ALA A 151 -4.24 -12.19 4.07
C ALA A 151 -2.99 -11.51 4.64
N GLU A 152 -2.01 -11.21 3.78
CA GLU A 152 -0.77 -10.55 4.18
C GLU A 152 -1.08 -9.17 4.83
N PRO A 153 -0.63 -8.91 6.07
CA PRO A 153 -0.97 -7.67 6.79
C PRO A 153 -0.64 -6.39 6.02
N GLU A 154 0.52 -6.36 5.35
CA GLU A 154 0.93 -5.21 4.52
C GLU A 154 -0.09 -4.92 3.42
N ALA A 155 -0.56 -5.96 2.72
CA ALA A 155 -1.57 -5.84 1.66
C ALA A 155 -2.89 -5.25 2.19
N VAL A 156 -3.35 -5.71 3.35
CA VAL A 156 -4.56 -5.20 4.01
C VAL A 156 -4.40 -3.72 4.35
N VAL A 157 -3.26 -3.33 4.92
CA VAL A 157 -3.01 -1.94 5.33
C VAL A 157 -2.92 -1.01 4.14
N VAL A 158 -2.19 -1.37 3.09
CA VAL A 158 -2.06 -0.50 1.90
C VAL A 158 -3.38 -0.37 1.13
N ALA A 159 -4.20 -1.43 1.07
CA ALA A 159 -5.53 -1.36 0.49
C ALA A 159 -6.48 -0.47 1.31
N ALA A 160 -6.43 -0.58 2.65
CA ALA A 160 -7.22 0.29 3.53
C ALA A 160 -6.77 1.76 3.40
N ALA A 161 -5.46 2.00 3.28
CA ALA A 161 -4.92 3.34 3.07
C ALA A 161 -5.32 3.93 1.71
N ALA A 162 -5.49 3.11 0.67
CA ALA A 162 -6.05 3.55 -0.62
C ALA A 162 -7.51 4.04 -0.48
N ILE A 163 -8.34 3.35 0.31
CA ILE A 163 -9.71 3.82 0.63
C ILE A 163 -9.66 5.13 1.42
N VAL A 164 -8.74 5.25 2.38
CA VAL A 164 -8.56 6.50 3.15
C VAL A 164 -8.18 7.66 2.25
N ALA A 165 -7.26 7.46 1.32
CA ALA A 165 -6.85 8.47 0.34
C ALA A 165 -8.04 8.93 -0.51
N ASP A 166 -8.81 7.99 -1.06
CA ASP A 166 -9.96 8.32 -1.91
C ASP A 166 -11.06 9.06 -1.13
N VAL A 167 -11.41 8.62 0.09
CA VAL A 167 -12.35 9.36 0.95
C VAL A 167 -11.79 10.74 1.33
N SER A 168 -10.49 10.85 1.58
CA SER A 168 -9.82 12.12 1.90
C SER A 168 -9.90 13.12 0.74
N ALA A 169 -9.86 12.64 -0.50
CA ALA A 169 -10.08 13.47 -1.67
C ALA A 169 -11.47 14.12 -1.69
N GLU A 170 -12.49 13.37 -1.26
CA GLU A 170 -13.87 13.82 -1.28
C GLU A 170 -14.18 14.83 -0.16
N VAL A 171 -13.62 14.64 1.03
CA VAL A 171 -14.05 15.36 2.25
C VAL A 171 -12.95 16.11 3.00
N GLY A 172 -11.70 15.97 2.55
CA GLY A 172 -10.49 16.55 3.13
C GLY A 172 -9.77 15.62 4.10
N ALA A 173 -8.46 15.48 3.94
CA ALA A 173 -7.59 14.63 4.77
C ALA A 173 -7.69 14.92 6.27
N GLU A 174 -7.66 16.20 6.68
CA GLU A 174 -7.78 16.61 8.09
C GLU A 174 -9.03 16.02 8.76
N ARG A 175 -10.17 16.03 8.07
CA ARG A 175 -11.42 15.51 8.59
C ARG A 175 -11.41 13.99 8.70
N VAL A 176 -10.81 13.30 7.73
CA VAL A 176 -10.68 11.85 7.75
C VAL A 176 -9.74 11.43 8.88
N MET A 177 -8.60 12.08 9.04
CA MET A 177 -7.66 11.82 10.12
C MET A 177 -8.28 12.03 11.51
N ASP A 178 -9.06 13.10 11.70
CA ASP A 178 -9.80 13.32 12.97
C ASP A 178 -10.78 12.17 13.28
N ILE A 179 -11.42 11.61 12.25
CA ILE A 179 -12.36 10.49 12.40
C ILE A 179 -11.63 9.18 12.68
N LEU A 180 -10.49 8.93 12.04
CA LEU A 180 -9.68 7.75 12.30
C LEU A 180 -9.08 7.77 13.72
N ALA A 181 -8.72 8.97 14.21
CA ALA A 181 -8.23 9.17 15.57
C ALA A 181 -9.34 9.04 16.64
N ASP A 182 -10.58 9.41 16.30
CA ASP A 182 -11.77 9.18 17.13
C ASP A 182 -12.90 8.52 16.31
N PRO A 183 -12.85 7.18 16.13
CA PRO A 183 -13.86 6.44 15.37
C PRO A 183 -15.29 6.62 15.87
N SER A 184 -15.46 6.98 17.15
CA SER A 184 -16.78 7.23 17.74
C SER A 184 -17.46 8.48 17.16
N SER A 185 -16.70 9.36 16.51
CA SER A 185 -17.21 10.56 15.85
C SER A 185 -17.85 10.28 14.48
N LEU A 186 -17.61 9.11 13.86
CA LEU A 186 -17.98 8.78 12.49
C LEU A 186 -19.47 8.99 12.18
N GLU A 187 -20.37 8.53 13.05
CA GLU A 187 -21.82 8.70 12.86
C GLU A 187 -22.27 10.17 12.92
N SER A 188 -21.56 10.98 13.70
CA SER A 188 -21.85 12.40 13.91
C SER A 188 -21.05 13.33 13.00
N SER A 189 -20.14 12.77 12.18
CA SER A 189 -19.20 13.50 11.36
C SER A 189 -19.85 14.41 10.33
N GLY A 190 -21.08 14.12 9.90
CA GLY A 190 -21.76 14.82 8.81
C GLY A 190 -21.31 14.37 7.42
N LEU A 191 -20.67 13.20 7.31
CA LEU A 191 -20.37 12.50 6.07
C LEU A 191 -21.63 11.85 5.48
N THR A 192 -21.58 11.49 4.19
CA THR A 192 -22.63 10.68 3.56
C THR A 192 -22.58 9.25 4.11
N ARG A 193 -23.68 8.49 3.93
CA ARG A 193 -23.70 7.08 4.37
C ARG A 193 -22.65 6.23 3.65
N GLU A 194 -22.39 6.56 2.40
CA GLU A 194 -21.36 5.92 1.57
C GLU A 194 -19.97 6.16 2.16
N GLN A 195 -19.57 7.42 2.35
CA GLN A 195 -18.31 7.79 3.01
C GLN A 195 -18.16 7.16 4.40
N GLN A 196 -19.25 7.09 5.17
CA GLN A 196 -19.24 6.43 6.47
C GLN A 196 -18.96 4.94 6.37
N ASN A 197 -19.61 4.22 5.45
CA ASN A 197 -19.39 2.80 5.27
C ASN A 197 -17.95 2.50 4.85
N ARG A 198 -17.36 3.34 3.98
CA ARG A 198 -15.98 3.20 3.52
C ARG A 198 -14.99 3.35 4.67
N LEU A 199 -15.19 4.36 5.53
CA LEU A 199 -14.38 4.53 6.73
C LEU A 199 -14.64 3.45 7.78
N GLU A 200 -15.86 2.91 7.89
CA GLU A 200 -16.18 1.78 8.77
C GLU A 200 -15.39 0.51 8.37
N ILE A 201 -15.24 0.26 7.06
CA ILE A 201 -14.39 -0.83 6.54
C ILE A 201 -12.93 -0.63 6.97
N VAL A 202 -12.39 0.58 6.80
CA VAL A 202 -11.01 0.92 7.19
C VAL A 202 -10.80 0.76 8.69
N ILE A 203 -11.72 1.30 9.51
CA ILE A 203 -11.65 1.20 10.98
C ILE A 203 -11.66 -0.26 11.40
N ASN A 204 -12.55 -1.08 10.84
CA ASN A 204 -12.60 -2.51 11.13
C ASN A 204 -11.31 -3.22 10.70
N ALA A 205 -10.74 -2.90 9.54
CA ALA A 205 -9.46 -3.45 9.12
C ALA A 205 -8.34 -3.09 10.10
N SER A 206 -8.26 -1.83 10.54
CA SER A 206 -7.30 -1.37 11.55
C SER A 206 -7.47 -2.13 12.87
N GLU A 207 -8.70 -2.24 13.38
CA GLU A 207 -8.99 -2.96 14.63
C GLU A 207 -8.58 -4.44 14.55
N VAL A 208 -8.82 -5.11 13.42
CA VAL A 208 -8.38 -6.50 13.22
C VAL A 208 -6.86 -6.58 13.17
N MET A 209 -6.17 -5.71 12.42
CA MET A 209 -4.71 -5.69 12.35
C MET A 209 -4.06 -5.52 13.73
N GLU A 210 -4.62 -4.68 14.60
CA GLU A 210 -4.09 -4.49 15.97
C GLU A 210 -4.15 -5.75 16.85
N THR A 211 -4.98 -6.72 16.48
CA THR A 211 -5.10 -8.00 17.19
C THR A 211 -4.22 -9.10 16.63
N ARG A 212 -3.58 -8.86 15.47
CA ARG A 212 -2.79 -9.84 14.74
C ARG A 212 -1.33 -9.80 15.15
N ASP A 213 -0.82 -10.95 15.62
CA ASP A 213 0.59 -11.10 16.02
C ASP A 213 1.58 -10.90 14.85
N ASP A 214 1.12 -11.08 13.60
CA ASP A 214 1.92 -10.92 12.38
C ASP A 214 1.85 -9.51 11.77
N ALA A 215 1.00 -8.62 12.32
CA ALA A 215 0.87 -7.23 11.88
C ALA A 215 1.86 -6.28 12.57
N ASP A 216 2.49 -6.69 13.69
CA ASP A 216 3.46 -5.91 14.45
C ASP A 216 4.72 -5.52 13.64
N ASP A 217 4.98 -6.19 12.52
CA ASP A 217 6.15 -5.98 11.66
C ASP A 217 5.84 -5.18 10.37
N VAL A 218 4.61 -4.67 10.20
CA VAL A 218 4.19 -3.94 8.98
C VAL A 218 4.77 -2.52 8.98
N THR A 219 6.03 -2.44 8.58
CA THR A 219 6.81 -1.20 8.61
C THR A 219 7.53 -0.95 7.30
N ILE A 220 7.57 0.32 6.88
CA ILE A 220 8.50 0.79 5.84
C ILE A 220 9.60 1.59 6.53
N GLY A 221 10.78 0.98 6.68
CA GLY A 221 11.88 1.58 7.42
C GLY A 221 11.55 1.72 8.90
N ASP A 222 11.42 2.96 9.38
CA ASP A 222 11.03 3.29 10.76
C ASP A 222 9.53 3.68 10.87
N PHE A 223 8.78 3.67 9.76
CA PHE A 223 7.36 4.06 9.73
C PHE A 223 6.44 2.84 9.89
N ASP A 224 5.55 2.88 10.88
CA ASP A 224 4.46 1.92 11.05
C ASP A 224 3.33 2.27 10.08
N LEU A 225 3.03 1.36 9.13
CA LEU A 225 1.98 1.62 8.15
C LEU A 225 0.58 1.65 8.79
N LEU A 226 0.38 1.03 9.96
CA LEU A 226 -0.89 1.13 10.68
C LEU A 226 -1.19 2.55 11.13
N ASP A 227 -0.19 3.41 11.26
CA ASP A 227 -0.41 4.82 11.59
C ASP A 227 -1.16 5.57 10.47
N LEU A 228 -1.13 5.07 9.22
CA LEU A 228 -1.97 5.59 8.14
C LEU A 228 -3.47 5.39 8.41
N LEU A 229 -3.83 4.36 9.19
CA LEU A 229 -5.22 3.99 9.46
C LEU A 229 -5.73 4.52 10.81
N ARG A 230 -4.83 5.02 11.66
CA ARG A 230 -5.14 5.55 13.01
C ARG A 230 -5.37 7.06 13.05
N GLY A 231 -4.97 7.81 12.01
CA GLY A 231 -5.12 9.26 11.99
C GLY A 231 -4.15 9.98 12.94
N THR A 232 -4.45 11.24 13.26
CA THR A 232 -3.59 12.12 14.06
C THR A 232 -3.66 11.83 15.55
N ILE A 233 -2.51 11.62 16.21
CA ILE A 233 -2.38 11.59 17.69
C ILE A 233 -2.00 12.96 18.24
#